data_AF-A0A1B6LW45-F1
#
_entry.id   AF-A0A1B6LW45-F1
#
_cell.length_a   1.000
_cell.length_b   1.000
_cell.length_c   1.000
_cell.angle_alpha   90.00
_cell.angle_beta   90.00
_cell.angle_gamma   90.00
#
_symmetry.space_group_name_H-M   'P 1'
#
loop_
_entity.id
_entity.type
_entity.pdbx_description
1 polymer ?
#
loop_
_entity_poly.entity_id
_entity_poly.type
_entity_poly.pdbx_seq_one_letter_code
_entity_poly.pdbx_strand_id
1 'polypeptide(L)'
;MDMDLLTDIFEVSSGLIEELSTQEQKLQRSTVREFIEARVNKGGTVIPNEFKPGLDWINVSKTLTFGKDLKGKIIVLDFFTYCCINCMHILPQLKSLERKFTVEDGLVVVGVHSPKFSNEHSTDNVRAAVERYEITHPVVNDHGEDLWTALGICCWPTIVIIGTNGELLLYLMGESHEKLLHLFVNEAISVFGERGSISRHPIPEIGVHNQYREPDSLYFPGKVCAVQTETGCLLAIADTGHHRILVVNARGDVQHVVGGNGSGFEDGSFQEAKFHAPQGLVFTDPSTLYVADTENHALRKVDLAAGNVETVAGNGGQG
;
A
#
# COMPACT_ATOMS: atom_id res chain seq x y z
N MET A 1 25.38 10.23 -10.71
CA MET A 1 25.35 10.94 -9.42
C MET A 1 26.52 10.45 -8.57
N ASP A 2 27.08 11.30 -7.73
CA ASP A 2 28.17 10.90 -6.83
C ASP A 2 27.63 9.94 -5.77
N MET A 3 28.27 8.77 -5.61
CA MET A 3 27.87 7.79 -4.59
C MET A 3 28.02 8.36 -3.17
N ASP A 4 28.93 9.32 -3.00
CA ASP A 4 29.17 10.00 -1.72
C ASP A 4 27.96 10.86 -1.31
N LEU A 5 27.25 11.46 -2.28
CA LEU A 5 26.06 12.30 -2.02
C LEU A 5 24.83 11.47 -1.61
N LEU A 6 24.68 10.25 -2.13
CA LEU A 6 23.64 9.33 -1.67
C LEU A 6 23.96 8.77 -0.29
N THR A 7 25.22 8.42 -0.06
CA THR A 7 25.66 7.92 1.24
C THR A 7 25.39 8.96 2.34
N ASP A 8 25.70 10.23 2.07
CA ASP A 8 25.38 11.35 2.96
C ASP A 8 23.87 11.42 3.30
N ILE A 9 22.97 11.30 2.32
CA ILE A 9 21.54 11.40 2.62
C ILE A 9 21.01 10.19 3.40
N PHE A 10 21.53 8.99 3.17
CA PHE A 10 21.17 7.81 3.96
C PHE A 10 21.61 7.96 5.42
N GLU A 11 22.84 8.42 5.66
CA GLU A 11 23.37 8.64 7.01
C GLU A 11 22.59 9.75 7.73
N VAL A 12 22.34 10.87 7.06
CA VAL A 12 21.58 12.00 7.61
C VAL A 12 20.12 11.62 7.89
N SER A 13 19.49 10.81 7.03
CA SER A 13 18.12 10.32 7.25
C SER A 13 18.06 9.39 8.46
N SER A 14 19.04 8.48 8.58
CA SER A 14 19.14 7.55 9.72
C SER A 14 19.35 8.31 11.03
N GLY A 15 20.22 9.33 11.03
CA GLY A 15 20.45 10.19 12.19
C GLY A 15 19.19 10.93 12.64
N LEU A 16 18.35 11.42 11.71
CA LEU A 16 17.07 12.03 12.06
C LEU A 16 16.12 11.01 12.71
N ILE A 17 16.04 9.79 12.18
CA ILE A 17 15.18 8.74 12.75
C ILE A 17 15.60 8.43 14.19
N GLU A 18 16.90 8.26 14.42
CA GLU A 18 17.47 8.02 15.76
C GLU A 18 17.18 9.18 16.71
N GLU A 19 17.41 10.42 16.27
CA GLU A 19 17.14 11.61 17.08
C GLU A 19 15.66 11.67 17.49
N LEU A 20 14.74 11.50 16.55
CA LEU A 20 13.31 11.56 16.81
C LEU A 20 12.81 10.42 17.70
N SER A 21 13.46 9.25 17.67
CA SER A 21 13.09 8.10 18.51
C SER A 21 13.24 8.37 20.01
N THR A 22 14.10 9.32 20.39
CA THR A 22 14.40 9.67 21.78
C THR A 22 13.75 10.98 22.25
N GLN A 23 13.16 11.74 21.33
CA GLN A 23 12.57 13.06 21.62
C GLN A 23 11.10 12.99 22.03
N GLU A 24 10.70 13.93 22.89
CA GLU A 24 9.29 14.20 23.14
C GLU A 24 8.58 14.67 21.87
N GLN A 25 7.35 14.21 21.67
CA GLN A 25 6.54 14.46 20.48
C GLN A 25 6.36 15.95 20.13
N LYS A 26 6.42 16.85 21.14
CA LYS A 26 6.33 18.30 20.93
C LYS A 26 7.56 18.89 20.23
N LEU A 27 8.74 18.33 20.47
CA LEU A 27 10.00 18.81 19.91
C LEU A 27 10.27 18.23 18.52
N GLN A 28 9.74 17.03 18.24
CA GLN A 28 9.90 16.36 16.94
C GLN A 28 9.50 17.25 15.76
N ARG A 29 8.45 18.08 15.91
CA ARG A 29 7.98 18.98 14.86
C ARG A 29 9.02 20.04 14.49
N SER A 30 9.62 20.71 15.47
CA SER A 30 10.67 21.72 15.20
C SER A 30 11.91 21.08 14.60
N THR A 31 12.31 19.91 15.09
CA THR A 31 13.46 19.16 14.57
C THR A 31 13.28 18.80 13.10
N VAL A 32 12.11 18.23 12.74
CA VAL A 32 11.77 17.90 11.35
C VAL A 32 11.75 19.15 10.46
N ARG A 33 11.19 20.24 10.96
CA ARG A 33 11.14 21.50 10.21
C ARG A 33 12.53 22.07 9.93
N GLU A 34 13.38 22.14 10.95
CA GLU A 34 14.77 22.60 10.83
C GLU A 34 15.57 21.71 9.86
N PHE A 35 15.35 20.40 9.93
CA PHE A 35 15.93 19.43 9.01
C PHE A 35 15.54 19.73 7.55
N ILE A 36 14.25 19.92 7.27
CA ILE A 36 13.75 20.24 5.92
C ILE A 36 14.36 21.57 5.45
N GLU A 37 14.31 22.62 6.27
CA GLU A 37 14.85 23.94 5.92
C GLU A 37 16.36 23.87 5.63
N ALA A 38 17.13 23.12 6.42
CA ALA A 38 18.56 22.90 6.19
C ALA A 38 18.84 22.21 4.85
N ARG A 39 18.03 21.19 4.48
CA ARG A 39 18.16 20.48 3.20
C ARG A 39 17.86 21.38 2.01
N VAL A 40 16.80 22.18 2.09
CA VAL A 40 16.42 23.10 1.00
C VAL A 40 17.45 24.23 0.86
N ASN A 41 17.93 24.80 1.97
CA ASN A 41 18.82 25.97 1.94
C ASN A 41 20.26 25.66 1.51
N LYS A 42 20.75 24.43 1.76
CA LYS A 42 22.10 24.02 1.32
C LYS A 42 22.21 23.77 -0.19
N GLY A 43 21.13 23.92 -0.96
CA GLY A 43 21.08 23.48 -2.36
C GLY A 43 21.18 21.96 -2.44
N GLY A 44 20.35 21.27 -1.64
CA GLY A 44 20.44 19.83 -1.41
C GLY A 44 20.44 18.97 -2.68
N THR A 45 20.93 17.74 -2.54
CA THR A 45 20.98 16.73 -3.61
C THR A 45 19.63 16.65 -4.32
N VAL A 46 19.61 16.95 -5.62
CA VAL A 46 18.40 16.82 -6.45
C VAL A 46 18.36 15.40 -7.02
N ILE A 47 17.16 14.88 -7.23
CA ILE A 47 16.96 13.62 -7.92
C ILE A 47 17.79 13.60 -9.23
N PRO A 48 18.61 12.56 -9.44
CA PRO A 48 19.62 12.59 -10.49
C PRO A 48 19.04 12.41 -11.90
N ASN A 49 17.92 11.69 -11.98
CA ASN A 49 17.38 11.16 -13.22
C ASN A 49 15.86 11.30 -13.23
N GLU A 50 15.30 11.46 -14.42
CA GLU A 50 13.88 11.25 -14.67
C GLU A 50 13.52 9.77 -14.60
N PHE A 51 12.22 9.46 -14.48
CA PHE A 51 11.74 8.12 -14.79
C PHE A 51 12.20 7.74 -16.21
N LYS A 52 12.68 6.49 -16.38
CA LYS A 52 13.14 6.03 -17.68
C LYS A 52 12.02 6.17 -18.72
N PRO A 53 12.31 6.75 -19.91
CA PRO A 53 11.31 6.85 -20.96
C PRO A 53 10.81 5.47 -21.40
N GLY A 54 9.51 5.35 -21.67
CA GLY A 54 8.90 4.12 -22.19
C GLY A 54 8.52 3.09 -21.13
N LEU A 55 8.62 3.41 -19.83
CA LEU A 55 8.03 2.59 -18.77
C LEU A 55 6.50 2.64 -18.82
N ASP A 56 5.87 1.52 -18.48
CA ASP A 56 4.43 1.44 -18.32
C ASP A 56 3.98 2.06 -16.99
N TRP A 57 2.82 2.72 -17.05
CA TRP A 57 2.18 3.34 -15.88
C TRP A 57 0.78 2.77 -15.66
N ILE A 58 0.40 2.70 -14.38
CA ILE A 58 -0.90 2.24 -13.89
C ILE A 58 -1.49 3.38 -13.05
N ASN A 59 -2.82 3.49 -13.04
CA ASN A 59 -3.58 4.55 -12.36
C ASN A 59 -3.29 5.98 -12.84
N VAL A 60 -2.72 6.16 -14.04
CA VAL A 60 -2.58 7.46 -14.70
C VAL A 60 -2.75 7.33 -16.21
N SER A 61 -3.28 8.36 -16.84
CA SER A 61 -3.52 8.40 -18.30
C SER A 61 -2.25 8.58 -19.15
N LYS A 62 -1.14 9.01 -18.56
CA LYS A 62 0.16 9.17 -19.24
C LYS A 62 1.32 9.07 -18.26
N THR A 63 2.52 8.86 -18.79
CA THR A 63 3.78 8.93 -18.05
C THR A 63 3.92 10.24 -17.29
N LEU A 64 4.34 10.16 -16.03
CA LEU A 64 4.68 11.31 -15.20
C LEU A 64 6.18 11.60 -15.27
N THR A 65 6.55 12.88 -15.11
CA THR A 65 7.96 13.30 -15.01
C THR A 65 8.14 14.27 -13.85
N PHE A 66 9.31 14.25 -13.22
CA PHE A 66 9.70 15.15 -12.13
C PHE A 66 9.72 16.61 -12.58
N GLY A 67 10.27 16.88 -13.77
CA GLY A 67 10.48 18.23 -14.29
C GLY A 67 9.22 18.94 -14.80
N LYS A 68 8.10 18.21 -14.97
CA LYS A 68 6.87 18.76 -15.54
C LYS A 68 5.63 18.41 -14.73
N ASP A 69 5.25 17.14 -14.68
CA ASP A 69 3.96 16.73 -14.11
C ASP A 69 4.00 16.64 -12.57
N LEU A 70 5.17 16.42 -11.96
CA LEU A 70 5.33 16.41 -10.50
C LEU A 70 5.98 17.70 -9.96
N LYS A 71 6.33 18.64 -10.84
CA LYS A 71 7.04 19.86 -10.46
C LYS A 71 6.18 20.76 -9.57
N GLY A 72 6.73 21.24 -8.47
CA GLY A 72 5.98 22.03 -7.50
C GLY A 72 5.18 21.19 -6.51
N LYS A 73 5.40 19.87 -6.46
CA LYS A 73 4.74 18.99 -5.49
C LYS A 73 5.78 18.28 -4.63
N ILE A 74 5.38 17.94 -3.41
CA ILE A 74 6.10 17.00 -2.57
C ILE A 74 5.75 15.61 -3.08
N ILE A 75 6.77 14.80 -3.33
CA ILE A 75 6.61 13.48 -3.94
C ILE A 75 7.06 12.44 -2.92
N VAL A 76 6.22 11.44 -2.70
CA VAL A 76 6.54 10.27 -1.89
C VAL A 76 6.69 9.11 -2.87
N LEU A 77 7.92 8.70 -3.14
CA LEU A 77 8.20 7.50 -3.91
C LEU A 77 8.15 6.30 -2.98
N ASP A 78 7.31 5.33 -3.29
CA ASP A 78 7.25 4.03 -2.62
C ASP A 78 7.93 2.96 -3.49
N PHE A 79 9.15 2.57 -3.13
CA PHE A 79 9.84 1.47 -3.81
C PHE A 79 9.34 0.14 -3.24
N PHE A 80 8.50 -0.55 -4.01
CA PHE A 80 7.79 -1.74 -3.57
C PHE A 80 7.82 -2.87 -4.61
N THR A 81 7.48 -4.08 -4.15
CA THR A 81 7.21 -5.25 -5.00
C THR A 81 6.04 -6.00 -4.38
N TYR A 82 5.09 -6.48 -5.18
CA TYR A 82 3.82 -6.99 -4.62
C TYR A 82 3.95 -8.35 -3.92
N CYS A 83 5.06 -9.08 -4.11
CA CYS A 83 5.30 -10.32 -3.37
C CYS A 83 5.81 -10.11 -1.93
N CYS A 84 6.20 -8.88 -1.57
CA CYS A 84 6.84 -8.59 -0.29
C CYS A 84 5.80 -8.21 0.77
N ILE A 85 5.71 -9.00 1.83
CA ILE A 85 4.74 -8.74 2.91
C ILE A 85 5.00 -7.40 3.61
N ASN A 86 6.27 -7.03 3.81
CA ASN A 86 6.64 -5.73 4.40
C ASN A 86 6.16 -4.55 3.53
N CYS A 87 6.15 -4.72 2.20
CA CYS A 87 5.59 -3.71 1.29
C CYS A 87 4.07 -3.62 1.46
N MET A 88 3.37 -4.74 1.66
CA MET A 88 1.92 -4.72 1.83
C MET A 88 1.53 -4.04 3.15
N HIS A 89 2.31 -4.22 4.22
CA HIS A 89 2.09 -3.58 5.53
C HIS A 89 2.16 -2.04 5.51
N ILE A 90 2.84 -1.43 4.53
CA ILE A 90 2.92 0.04 4.44
C ILE A 90 1.76 0.64 3.62
N LEU A 91 1.03 -0.14 2.83
CA LEU A 91 -0.06 0.36 1.99
C LEU A 91 -1.17 1.06 2.80
N PRO A 92 -1.61 0.57 3.98
CA PRO A 92 -2.57 1.29 4.82
C PRO A 92 -2.05 2.67 5.26
N GLN A 93 -0.74 2.78 5.51
CA GLN A 93 -0.08 4.02 5.91
C GLN A 93 -0.09 5.03 4.75
N LEU A 94 0.24 4.58 3.53
CA LEU A 94 0.17 5.40 2.32
C LEU A 94 -1.27 5.85 2.03
N LYS A 95 -2.25 4.94 2.14
CA LYS A 95 -3.68 5.26 1.96
C LYS A 95 -4.15 6.31 2.99
N SER A 96 -3.65 6.22 4.23
CA SER A 96 -3.90 7.22 5.27
C SER A 96 -3.31 8.59 4.91
N LEU A 97 -2.09 8.59 4.37
CA LEU A 97 -1.40 9.81 3.91
C LEU A 97 -2.14 10.48 2.75
N GLU A 98 -2.54 9.71 1.74
CA GLU A 98 -3.30 10.20 0.58
C GLU A 98 -4.67 10.76 0.96
N ARG A 99 -5.35 10.18 1.97
CA ARG A 99 -6.60 10.75 2.50
C ARG A 99 -6.39 12.08 3.22
N LYS A 100 -5.22 12.27 3.82
CA LYS A 100 -4.90 13.47 4.60
C LYS A 100 -4.41 14.62 3.72
N PHE A 101 -3.65 14.32 2.67
CA PHE A 101 -3.05 15.31 1.78
C PHE A 101 -3.30 14.94 0.32
N THR A 102 -3.99 15.83 -0.37
CA THR A 102 -4.39 15.66 -1.77
C THR A 102 -3.35 16.22 -2.73
N VAL A 103 -3.59 15.99 -4.03
CA VAL A 103 -2.80 16.59 -5.11
C VAL A 103 -2.84 18.12 -5.04
N GLU A 104 -3.98 18.68 -4.65
CA GLU A 104 -4.21 20.11 -4.49
C GLU A 104 -3.50 20.69 -3.26
N ASP A 105 -3.31 19.89 -2.21
CA ASP A 105 -2.48 20.24 -1.05
C ASP A 105 -0.99 20.20 -1.38
N GLY A 106 -0.63 19.60 -2.52
CA GLY A 106 0.73 19.53 -3.04
C GLY A 106 1.44 18.21 -2.80
N LEU A 107 0.74 17.14 -2.43
CA LEU A 107 1.32 15.80 -2.29
C LEU A 107 1.00 14.90 -3.48
N VAL A 108 1.97 14.11 -3.94
CA VAL A 108 1.73 12.96 -4.81
C VAL A 108 2.51 11.76 -4.29
N VAL A 109 1.81 10.64 -4.05
CA VAL A 109 2.44 9.34 -3.83
C VAL A 109 2.63 8.67 -5.19
N VAL A 110 3.79 8.06 -5.43
CA VAL A 110 4.05 7.27 -6.64
C VAL A 110 4.66 5.94 -6.22
N GLY A 111 3.98 4.85 -6.53
CA GLY A 111 4.51 3.51 -6.37
C GLY A 111 5.53 3.22 -7.48
N VAL A 112 6.79 3.04 -7.11
CA VAL A 112 7.87 2.61 -8.00
C VAL A 112 8.01 1.10 -7.85
N HIS A 113 7.22 0.37 -8.63
CA HIS A 113 7.26 -1.09 -8.60
C HIS A 113 8.59 -1.58 -9.19
N SER A 114 9.43 -2.16 -8.33
CA SER A 114 10.76 -2.68 -8.66
C SER A 114 10.76 -4.19 -8.41
N PRO A 115 10.75 -5.03 -9.46
CA PRO A 115 10.41 -6.44 -9.34
C PRO A 115 11.49 -7.26 -8.63
N LYS A 116 11.09 -8.11 -7.67
CA LYS A 116 11.99 -9.11 -7.08
C LYS A 116 12.09 -10.38 -7.92
N PHE A 117 10.99 -10.79 -8.55
CA PHE A 117 10.88 -12.01 -9.35
C PHE A 117 10.54 -11.72 -10.82
N SER A 118 10.95 -12.62 -11.71
CA SER A 118 10.73 -12.50 -13.16
C SER A 118 9.26 -12.32 -13.55
N ASN A 119 8.31 -12.90 -12.79
CA ASN A 119 6.88 -12.74 -13.06
C ASN A 119 6.38 -11.30 -12.80
N GLU A 120 7.06 -10.55 -11.93
CA GLU A 120 6.68 -9.20 -11.52
C GLU A 120 7.09 -8.15 -12.55
N HIS A 121 7.91 -8.49 -13.56
CA HIS A 121 8.24 -7.58 -14.66
C HIS A 121 7.03 -7.31 -15.58
N SER A 122 6.02 -8.19 -15.58
CA SER A 122 4.82 -8.03 -16.42
C SER A 122 3.89 -6.98 -15.84
N THR A 123 3.66 -5.90 -16.60
CA THR A 123 2.74 -4.82 -16.22
C THR A 123 1.33 -5.32 -15.93
N ASP A 124 0.86 -6.37 -16.59
CA ASP A 124 -0.46 -6.96 -16.33
C ASP A 124 -0.55 -7.62 -14.95
N ASN A 125 0.54 -8.27 -14.51
CA ASN A 125 0.61 -8.86 -13.17
C ASN A 125 0.68 -7.75 -12.10
N VAL A 126 1.47 -6.70 -12.35
CA VAL A 126 1.54 -5.53 -11.47
C VAL A 126 0.16 -4.87 -11.38
N ARG A 127 -0.56 -4.70 -12.49
CA ARG A 127 -1.91 -4.14 -12.50
C ARG A 127 -2.89 -4.99 -11.69
N ALA A 128 -2.85 -6.31 -11.85
CA ALA A 128 -3.66 -7.21 -11.04
C ALA A 128 -3.34 -7.12 -9.55
N ALA A 129 -2.08 -6.90 -9.17
CA ALA A 129 -1.68 -6.68 -7.78
C ALA A 129 -2.15 -5.31 -7.26
N VAL A 130 -1.98 -4.25 -8.05
CA VAL A 130 -2.49 -2.89 -7.74
C VAL A 130 -4.00 -2.93 -7.48
N GLU A 131 -4.76 -3.66 -8.30
CA GLU A 131 -6.19 -3.88 -8.09
C GLU A 131 -6.47 -4.70 -6.81
N ARG A 132 -5.73 -5.79 -6.57
CA ARG A 132 -5.92 -6.68 -5.42
C ARG A 132 -5.70 -5.97 -4.08
N TYR A 133 -4.69 -5.10 -4.02
CA TYR A 133 -4.32 -4.37 -2.82
C TYR A 133 -4.93 -2.97 -2.75
N GLU A 134 -5.86 -2.66 -3.67
CA GLU A 134 -6.59 -1.39 -3.72
C GLU A 134 -5.67 -0.15 -3.75
N ILE A 135 -4.55 -0.24 -4.47
CA ILE A 135 -3.61 0.87 -4.63
C ILE A 135 -4.22 1.88 -5.61
N THR A 136 -4.43 3.13 -5.16
CA THR A 136 -5.09 4.18 -5.95
C THR A 136 -4.13 5.22 -6.52
N HIS A 137 -2.95 5.39 -5.93
CA HIS A 137 -1.93 6.30 -6.45
C HIS A 137 -1.34 5.81 -7.79
N PRO A 138 -0.70 6.71 -8.56
CA PRO A 138 0.12 6.36 -9.71
C PRO A 138 1.14 5.27 -9.38
N VAL A 139 1.27 4.28 -10.26
CA VAL A 139 2.30 3.24 -10.16
C VAL A 139 3.07 3.16 -11.48
N VAL A 140 4.40 3.16 -11.41
CA VAL A 140 5.27 2.90 -12.54
C VAL A 140 5.90 1.52 -12.39
N ASN A 141 5.92 0.74 -13.46
CA ASN A 141 6.62 -0.55 -13.49
C ASN A 141 8.09 -0.34 -13.90
N ASP A 142 8.95 -0.07 -12.92
CA ASP A 142 10.41 0.04 -13.07
C ASP A 142 11.05 -1.36 -13.21
N HIS A 143 10.62 -2.10 -14.22
CA HIS A 143 11.02 -3.48 -14.47
C HIS A 143 12.51 -3.65 -14.80
N GLY A 144 13.23 -2.57 -15.08
CA GLY A 144 14.68 -2.54 -15.25
C GLY A 144 15.43 -2.13 -13.99
N GLU A 145 14.71 -1.80 -12.90
CA GLU A 145 15.25 -1.29 -11.64
C GLU A 145 16.15 -0.06 -11.86
N ASP A 146 15.84 0.76 -12.87
CA ASP A 146 16.68 1.87 -13.31
C ASP A 146 16.66 2.99 -12.26
N LEU A 147 15.48 3.34 -11.73
CA LEU A 147 15.35 4.37 -10.70
C LEU A 147 15.78 3.82 -9.33
N TRP A 148 15.44 2.55 -9.05
CA TRP A 148 15.93 1.83 -7.87
C TRP A 148 17.47 1.90 -7.77
N THR A 149 18.16 1.55 -8.85
CA THR A 149 19.63 1.58 -8.91
C THR A 149 20.17 3.00 -8.86
N ALA A 150 19.54 3.95 -9.57
CA ALA A 150 19.99 5.35 -9.60
C ALA A 150 19.93 6.04 -8.23
N LEU A 151 18.99 5.63 -7.36
CA LEU A 151 18.84 6.15 -6.01
C LEU A 151 19.52 5.31 -4.93
N GLY A 152 20.24 4.25 -5.31
CA GLY A 152 20.95 3.37 -4.38
C GLY A 152 20.02 2.63 -3.42
N ILE A 153 18.78 2.32 -3.85
CA ILE A 153 17.84 1.57 -3.03
C ILE A 153 18.35 0.14 -2.84
N CYS A 154 18.23 -0.39 -1.62
CA CYS A 154 18.71 -1.73 -1.29
C CYS A 154 17.76 -2.54 -0.40
N CYS A 155 16.55 -2.01 -0.13
CA CYS A 155 15.57 -2.63 0.75
C CYS A 155 14.15 -2.40 0.22
N TRP A 156 13.31 -3.43 0.31
CA TRP A 156 11.87 -3.34 0.12
C TRP A 156 11.15 -3.35 1.49
N PRO A 157 10.19 -2.45 1.76
CA PRO A 157 9.95 -1.21 1.02
C PRO A 157 11.02 -0.15 1.34
N THR A 158 11.15 0.86 0.48
CA THR A 158 11.85 2.11 0.82
C THR A 158 11.03 3.30 0.37
N ILE A 159 10.76 4.23 1.29
CA ILE A 159 10.13 5.50 0.96
C ILE A 159 11.20 6.56 0.71
N VAL A 160 11.08 7.30 -0.39
CA VAL A 160 11.89 8.49 -0.67
C VAL A 160 10.99 9.71 -0.78
N ILE A 161 11.26 10.73 0.04
CA ILE A 161 10.52 11.99 0.02
C ILE A 161 11.31 13.04 -0.75
N ILE A 162 10.65 13.67 -1.73
CA ILE A 162 11.23 14.64 -2.65
C ILE A 162 10.50 15.99 -2.53
N GLY A 163 11.25 17.08 -2.53
CA GLY A 163 10.76 18.45 -2.50
C GLY A 163 10.23 18.95 -3.85
N THR A 164 9.75 20.18 -3.85
CA THR A 164 9.02 20.77 -4.98
C THR A 164 9.87 21.02 -6.23
N ASN A 165 11.19 21.03 -6.12
CA ASN A 165 12.12 21.17 -7.24
C ASN A 165 13.01 19.93 -7.44
N GLY A 166 12.62 18.79 -6.86
CA GLY A 166 13.37 17.54 -6.98
C GLY A 166 14.38 17.32 -5.86
N GLU A 167 14.42 18.15 -4.82
CA GLU A 167 15.34 17.99 -3.69
C GLU A 167 15.06 16.65 -2.98
N LEU A 168 16.04 15.76 -2.86
CA LEU A 168 15.94 14.57 -2.04
C LEU A 168 15.95 15.00 -0.55
N LEU A 169 14.84 14.77 0.14
CA LEU A 169 14.63 15.23 1.51
C LEU A 169 14.92 14.13 2.53
N LEU A 170 14.35 12.93 2.33
CA LEU A 170 14.40 11.87 3.34
C LEU A 170 14.30 10.48 2.69
N TYR A 171 15.03 9.53 3.27
CA TYR A 171 14.88 8.10 3.03
C TYR A 171 14.33 7.40 4.28
N LEU A 172 13.32 6.55 4.12
CA LEU A 172 12.80 5.68 5.16
C LEU A 172 12.86 4.24 4.65
N MET A 173 13.80 3.45 5.19
CA MET A 173 14.06 2.09 4.73
C MET A 173 13.35 1.06 5.61
N GLY A 174 12.63 0.14 4.99
CA GLY A 174 11.84 -0.88 5.69
C GLY A 174 10.47 -0.37 6.14
N GLU A 175 9.75 -1.23 6.87
CA GLU A 175 8.41 -0.94 7.37
C GLU A 175 8.42 -0.14 8.69
N SER A 176 7.24 0.28 9.16
CA SER A 176 7.01 0.91 10.48
C SER A 176 7.43 2.38 10.66
N HIS A 177 7.26 3.20 9.62
CA HIS A 177 7.58 4.65 9.68
C HIS A 177 6.36 5.58 9.66
N GLU A 178 5.13 5.07 9.83
CA GLU A 178 3.88 5.83 9.65
C GLU A 178 3.89 7.22 10.32
N LYS A 179 4.19 7.26 11.63
CA LYS A 179 4.16 8.52 12.41
C LYS A 179 5.15 9.55 11.86
N LEU A 180 6.36 9.10 11.50
CA LEU A 180 7.39 9.96 10.95
C LEU A 180 7.02 10.42 9.54
N LEU A 181 6.53 9.53 8.68
CA LEU A 181 6.08 9.87 7.33
C LEU A 181 5.00 10.96 7.37
N HIS A 182 3.97 10.79 8.20
CA HIS A 182 2.91 11.77 8.35
C HIS A 182 3.41 13.11 8.91
N LEU A 183 4.30 13.08 9.91
CA LEU A 183 4.89 14.30 10.49
C LEU A 183 5.74 15.03 9.45
N PHE A 184 6.60 14.31 8.75
CA PHE A 184 7.53 14.87 7.77
C PHE A 184 6.80 15.50 6.59
N VAL A 185 5.83 14.80 6.01
CA VAL A 185 5.04 15.33 4.90
C VAL A 185 4.24 16.56 5.33
N ASN A 186 3.67 16.56 6.55
CA ASN A 186 2.97 17.71 7.10
C ASN A 186 3.86 18.95 7.18
N GLU A 187 5.07 18.80 7.75
CA GLU A 187 6.01 19.91 7.87
C GLU A 187 6.59 20.33 6.51
N ALA A 188 6.83 19.37 5.60
CA ALA A 188 7.24 19.68 4.24
C ALA A 188 6.20 20.56 3.53
N ILE A 189 4.92 20.19 3.60
CA ILE A 189 3.83 21.00 3.02
C ILE A 189 3.82 22.41 3.63
N SER A 190 4.00 22.53 4.96
CA SER A 190 4.09 23.84 5.62
C SER A 190 5.27 24.66 5.11
N VAL A 191 6.49 24.10 5.10
CA VAL A 191 7.72 24.80 4.71
C VAL A 191 7.68 25.22 3.24
N PHE A 192 7.32 24.30 2.33
CA PHE A 192 7.25 24.62 0.89
C PHE A 192 6.07 25.52 0.54
N GLY A 193 4.98 25.46 1.32
CA GLY A 193 3.83 26.34 1.22
C GLY A 193 4.14 27.79 1.62
N GLU A 194 4.85 27.99 2.74
CA GLU A 194 5.34 29.31 3.18
C GLU A 194 6.31 29.93 2.18
N ARG A 195 7.08 29.09 1.46
CA ARG A 195 7.95 29.51 0.36
C ARG A 195 7.21 29.78 -0.96
N GLY A 196 5.90 29.51 -1.03
CA GLY A 196 5.09 29.70 -2.24
C GLY A 196 5.46 28.78 -3.40
N SER A 197 6.08 27.63 -3.12
CA SER A 197 6.60 26.71 -4.13
C SER A 197 5.68 25.53 -4.46
N ILE A 198 4.58 25.38 -3.71
CA ILE A 198 3.57 24.33 -3.94
C ILE A 198 2.67 24.73 -5.12
N SER A 199 2.52 23.80 -6.06
CA SER A 199 1.67 23.95 -7.23
C SER A 199 0.41 23.09 -7.12
N ARG A 200 -0.73 23.69 -7.45
CA ARG A 200 -2.06 23.04 -7.42
C ARG A 200 -2.51 22.46 -8.75
N HIS A 201 -1.62 22.41 -9.74
CA HIS A 201 -1.97 21.83 -11.03
C HIS A 201 -2.36 20.35 -10.87
N PRO A 202 -3.33 19.85 -11.66
CA PRO A 202 -3.78 18.47 -11.55
C PRO A 202 -2.70 17.51 -12.06
N ILE A 203 -2.69 16.29 -11.51
CA ILE A 203 -1.98 15.16 -12.09
C ILE A 203 -2.85 14.57 -13.21
N PRO A 204 -2.26 14.07 -14.31
CA PRO A 204 -2.99 13.44 -15.41
C PRO A 204 -3.91 12.35 -14.87
N GLU A 205 -5.17 12.35 -15.34
CA GLU A 205 -6.29 11.65 -14.71
C GLU A 205 -5.87 10.37 -13.97
N ILE A 206 -5.94 10.45 -12.63
CA ILE A 206 -5.80 9.28 -11.76
C ILE A 206 -7.08 8.48 -11.90
N GLY A 207 -7.15 7.73 -13.00
CA GLY A 207 -8.28 6.88 -13.31
C GLY A 207 -8.19 5.64 -12.45
N VAL A 208 -8.96 5.62 -11.35
CA VAL A 208 -9.33 4.38 -10.72
C VAL A 208 -10.08 3.60 -11.79
N HIS A 209 -9.44 2.61 -12.41
CA HIS A 209 -10.14 1.61 -13.18
C HIS A 209 -10.95 0.75 -12.19
N ASN A 210 -11.99 1.35 -11.60
CA ASN A 210 -13.13 0.61 -11.09
C ASN A 210 -13.81 0.03 -12.32
N GLN A 211 -13.22 -1.03 -12.86
CA GLN A 211 -13.95 -1.93 -13.72
C GLN A 211 -15.10 -2.43 -12.85
N TYR A 212 -16.30 -1.91 -13.11
CA TYR A 212 -17.53 -2.48 -12.62
C TYR A 212 -17.47 -3.97 -12.96
N ARG A 213 -17.37 -4.81 -11.93
CA ARG A 213 -17.34 -6.27 -12.07
C ARG A 213 -18.63 -6.82 -11.52
N GLU A 214 -19.16 -7.81 -12.22
CA GLU A 214 -20.43 -8.38 -11.81
C GLU A 214 -20.29 -9.06 -10.43
N PRO A 215 -21.20 -8.77 -9.47
CA PRO A 215 -21.16 -9.30 -8.11
C PRO A 215 -21.11 -10.84 -8.00
N ASP A 216 -21.54 -11.50 -9.08
CA ASP A 216 -21.73 -12.94 -9.18
C ASP A 216 -20.43 -13.69 -9.56
N SER A 217 -19.34 -12.96 -9.86
CA SER A 217 -18.04 -13.55 -10.16
C SER A 217 -17.14 -13.63 -8.92
N LEU A 218 -16.13 -14.51 -8.95
CA LEU A 218 -15.05 -14.49 -7.96
C LEU A 218 -14.08 -13.36 -8.28
N TYR A 219 -13.51 -12.73 -7.25
CA TYR A 219 -12.55 -11.65 -7.37
C TYR A 219 -11.30 -11.95 -6.55
N PHE A 220 -10.21 -12.28 -7.26
CA PHE A 220 -8.94 -12.75 -6.68
C PHE A 220 -9.10 -13.83 -5.60
N PRO A 221 -9.76 -14.96 -5.87
CA PRO A 221 -9.95 -16.01 -4.87
C PRO A 221 -8.59 -16.56 -4.41
N GLY A 222 -8.28 -16.41 -3.13
CA GLY A 222 -6.95 -16.70 -2.58
C GLY A 222 -6.72 -18.17 -2.22
N LYS A 223 -7.77 -18.83 -1.71
CA LYS A 223 -7.73 -20.23 -1.24
C LYS A 223 -9.10 -20.91 -1.40
N VAL A 224 -9.06 -22.23 -1.43
CA VAL A 224 -10.24 -23.11 -1.39
C VAL A 224 -9.94 -24.28 -0.46
N CYS A 225 -10.94 -24.73 0.29
CA CYS A 225 -10.89 -26.00 1.02
C CYS A 225 -12.18 -26.79 0.82
N ALA A 226 -12.12 -28.09 1.10
CA ALA A 226 -13.23 -29.01 0.88
C ALA A 226 -13.49 -29.83 2.13
N VAL A 227 -14.76 -30.20 2.36
CA VAL A 227 -15.15 -31.16 3.39
C VAL A 227 -16.19 -32.13 2.82
N GLN A 228 -16.09 -33.40 3.22
CA GLN A 228 -17.08 -34.41 2.88
C GLN A 228 -18.27 -34.33 3.85
N THR A 229 -19.47 -34.45 3.31
CA THR A 229 -20.73 -34.53 4.06
C THR A 229 -21.42 -35.85 3.74
N GLU A 230 -22.47 -36.18 4.48
CA GLU A 230 -23.28 -37.38 4.18
C GLU A 230 -23.93 -37.34 2.79
N THR A 231 -24.18 -36.13 2.28
CA THR A 231 -24.90 -35.88 1.02
C THR A 231 -24.00 -35.49 -0.15
N GLY A 232 -22.69 -35.39 0.07
CA GLY A 232 -21.72 -35.02 -0.97
C GLY A 232 -20.50 -34.28 -0.43
N CYS A 233 -20.12 -33.20 -1.10
CA CYS A 233 -18.96 -32.40 -0.73
C CYS A 233 -19.33 -30.90 -0.73
N LEU A 234 -18.86 -30.20 0.30
CA LEU A 234 -18.89 -28.74 0.39
C LEU A 234 -17.50 -28.18 0.10
N LEU A 235 -17.47 -27.06 -0.60
CA LEU A 235 -16.28 -26.25 -0.86
C LEU A 235 -16.47 -24.90 -0.18
N ALA A 236 -15.45 -24.44 0.54
CA ALA A 236 -15.36 -23.05 0.98
C ALA A 236 -14.28 -22.34 0.16
N ILE A 237 -14.63 -21.18 -0.38
CA ILE A 237 -13.78 -20.34 -1.22
C ILE A 237 -13.56 -19.02 -0.50
N ALA A 238 -12.30 -18.65 -0.29
CA ALA A 238 -11.94 -17.33 0.19
C ALA A 238 -11.91 -16.40 -1.02
N ASP A 239 -13.02 -15.70 -1.23
CA ASP A 239 -13.18 -14.72 -2.30
C ASP A 239 -12.55 -13.40 -1.86
N THR A 240 -11.22 -13.41 -1.80
CA THR A 240 -10.39 -12.43 -1.09
C THR A 240 -10.67 -10.99 -1.50
N GLY A 241 -10.76 -10.73 -2.81
CA GLY A 241 -10.99 -9.38 -3.34
C GLY A 241 -12.41 -8.86 -3.07
N HIS A 242 -13.37 -9.74 -2.82
CA HIS A 242 -14.70 -9.35 -2.34
C HIS A 242 -14.81 -9.32 -0.82
N HIS A 243 -13.71 -9.59 -0.09
CA HIS A 243 -13.68 -9.68 1.37
C HIS A 243 -14.80 -10.57 1.95
N ARG A 244 -15.05 -11.72 1.30
CA ARG A 244 -16.12 -12.66 1.67
C ARG A 244 -15.66 -14.11 1.59
N ILE A 245 -16.42 -14.98 2.23
CA ILE A 245 -16.34 -16.43 2.06
C ILE A 245 -17.58 -16.92 1.33
N LEU A 246 -17.39 -17.79 0.34
CA LEU A 246 -18.47 -18.52 -0.32
C LEU A 246 -18.41 -19.99 0.08
N VAL A 247 -19.54 -20.54 0.51
CA VAL A 247 -19.70 -21.98 0.70
C VAL A 247 -20.59 -22.50 -0.41
N VAL A 248 -20.07 -23.42 -1.22
CA VAL A 248 -20.74 -23.98 -2.40
C VAL A 248 -20.75 -25.50 -2.32
N ASN A 249 -21.72 -26.13 -2.98
CA ASN A 249 -21.71 -27.59 -3.12
C ASN A 249 -20.83 -28.03 -4.31
N ALA A 250 -20.66 -29.34 -4.50
CA ALA A 250 -19.86 -29.91 -5.59
C ALA A 250 -20.35 -29.56 -7.02
N ARG A 251 -21.58 -29.05 -7.19
CA ARG A 251 -22.10 -28.57 -8.48
C ARG A 251 -21.82 -27.09 -8.72
N GLY A 252 -21.34 -26.37 -7.71
CA GLY A 252 -21.15 -24.93 -7.74
C GLY A 252 -22.36 -24.12 -7.24
N ASP A 253 -23.40 -24.76 -6.71
CA ASP A 253 -24.54 -24.03 -6.15
C ASP A 253 -24.12 -23.37 -4.83
N VAL A 254 -24.24 -22.04 -4.75
CA VAL A 254 -23.96 -21.27 -3.52
C VAL A 254 -24.94 -21.66 -2.42
N GLN A 255 -24.41 -22.17 -1.31
CA GLN A 255 -25.17 -22.49 -0.10
C GLN A 255 -25.17 -21.32 0.87
N HIS A 256 -24.01 -20.68 1.06
CA HIS A 256 -23.86 -19.53 1.93
C HIS A 256 -22.93 -18.48 1.34
N VAL A 257 -23.28 -17.21 1.56
CA VAL A 257 -22.41 -16.05 1.38
C VAL A 257 -22.18 -15.46 2.75
N VAL A 258 -20.91 -15.31 3.14
CA VAL A 258 -20.52 -14.81 4.47
C VAL A 258 -19.66 -13.56 4.27
N GLY A 259 -20.16 -12.40 4.69
CA GLY A 259 -19.58 -11.10 4.42
C GLY A 259 -19.82 -10.57 3.01
N GLY A 260 -18.94 -9.67 2.54
CA GLY A 260 -19.02 -9.08 1.20
C GLY A 260 -19.59 -7.65 1.13
N ASN A 261 -19.87 -7.02 2.27
CA ASN A 261 -20.36 -5.63 2.35
C ASN A 261 -19.20 -4.62 2.54
N GLY A 262 -18.09 -4.84 1.83
CA GLY A 262 -16.84 -4.12 1.99
C GLY A 262 -15.91 -4.75 3.05
N SER A 263 -14.67 -4.28 3.09
CA SER A 263 -13.69 -4.70 4.09
C SER A 263 -14.07 -4.22 5.50
N GLY A 264 -13.64 -4.96 6.51
CA GLY A 264 -13.79 -4.57 7.91
C GLY A 264 -13.55 -5.71 8.88
N PHE A 265 -13.70 -5.43 10.17
CA PHE A 265 -13.49 -6.39 11.26
C PHE A 265 -14.71 -6.39 12.17
N GLU A 266 -15.71 -7.18 11.81
CA GLU A 266 -17.00 -7.23 12.50
C GLU A 266 -17.47 -8.69 12.59
N ASP A 267 -17.83 -9.13 13.79
CA ASP A 267 -18.48 -10.43 14.06
C ASP A 267 -20.00 -10.29 13.89
N GLY A 268 -20.75 -11.41 13.90
CA GLY A 268 -22.21 -11.38 13.83
C GLY A 268 -22.79 -12.39 12.86
N SER A 269 -24.00 -12.14 12.36
CA SER A 269 -24.60 -12.99 11.32
C SER A 269 -23.79 -12.94 10.01
N PHE A 270 -24.05 -13.85 9.08
CA PHE A 270 -23.37 -13.87 7.78
C PHE A 270 -23.46 -12.56 6.98
N GLN A 271 -24.51 -11.75 7.19
CA GLN A 271 -24.68 -10.47 6.48
C GLN A 271 -23.96 -9.31 7.19
N GLU A 272 -23.86 -9.39 8.52
CA GLU A 272 -23.22 -8.36 9.35
C GLU A 272 -21.70 -8.54 9.40
N ALA A 273 -21.24 -9.79 9.41
CA ALA A 273 -19.84 -10.12 9.53
C ALA A 273 -19.00 -9.49 8.41
N LYS A 274 -17.86 -8.92 8.77
CA LYS A 274 -16.89 -8.35 7.81
C LYS A 274 -15.55 -9.03 7.96
N PHE A 275 -14.94 -9.30 6.80
CA PHE A 275 -13.57 -9.77 6.67
C PHE A 275 -12.72 -8.70 6.01
N HIS A 276 -11.41 -8.88 6.03
CA HIS A 276 -10.46 -8.06 5.31
C HIS A 276 -9.45 -8.98 4.61
N ALA A 277 -9.77 -9.24 3.34
CA ALA A 277 -8.96 -10.04 2.41
C ALA A 277 -8.60 -11.43 3.00
N PRO A 278 -9.62 -12.27 3.29
CA PRO A 278 -9.39 -13.58 3.89
C PRO A 278 -8.60 -14.50 2.95
N GLN A 279 -7.78 -15.39 3.53
CA GLN A 279 -6.95 -16.35 2.81
C GLN A 279 -7.19 -17.78 3.32
N GLY A 280 -6.37 -18.26 4.25
CA GLY A 280 -6.40 -19.65 4.71
C GLY A 280 -7.78 -20.09 5.19
N LEU A 281 -8.22 -21.26 4.75
CA LEU A 281 -9.50 -21.85 5.13
C LEU A 281 -9.30 -23.29 5.57
N VAL A 282 -9.99 -23.70 6.63
CA VAL A 282 -10.01 -25.11 7.06
C VAL A 282 -11.33 -25.45 7.73
N PHE A 283 -11.98 -26.52 7.27
CA PHE A 283 -13.11 -27.10 7.97
C PHE A 283 -12.60 -27.99 9.11
N THR A 284 -13.16 -27.84 10.31
CA THR A 284 -12.99 -28.84 11.38
C THR A 284 -14.03 -29.95 11.26
N ASP A 285 -15.19 -29.62 10.72
CA ASP A 285 -16.32 -30.50 10.46
C ASP A 285 -17.25 -29.82 9.42
N PRO A 286 -18.28 -30.51 8.88
CA PRO A 286 -19.18 -29.93 7.89
C PRO A 286 -19.95 -28.66 8.32
N SER A 287 -19.99 -28.34 9.62
CA SER A 287 -20.67 -27.16 10.16
C SER A 287 -19.75 -26.04 10.63
N THR A 288 -18.43 -26.28 10.74
CA THR A 288 -17.51 -25.29 11.31
C THR A 288 -16.30 -25.06 10.40
N LEU A 289 -16.10 -23.80 10.03
CA LEU A 289 -15.00 -23.35 9.19
C LEU A 289 -14.15 -22.31 9.95
N TYR A 290 -12.84 -22.50 9.96
CA TYR A 290 -11.89 -21.51 10.43
C TYR A 290 -11.27 -20.77 9.25
N VAL A 291 -11.11 -19.46 9.41
CA VAL A 291 -10.66 -18.52 8.39
C VAL A 291 -9.49 -17.70 8.93
N ALA A 292 -8.40 -17.66 8.17
CA ALA A 292 -7.32 -16.70 8.36
C ALA A 292 -7.70 -15.39 7.67
N ASP A 293 -8.20 -14.45 8.46
CA ASP A 293 -8.62 -13.12 8.02
C ASP A 293 -7.41 -12.19 8.01
N THR A 294 -6.73 -12.18 6.87
CA THR A 294 -5.28 -11.91 6.79
C THR A 294 -4.96 -10.46 7.08
N GLU A 295 -5.68 -9.52 6.46
CA GLU A 295 -5.47 -8.08 6.66
C GLU A 295 -6.18 -7.54 7.92
N ASN A 296 -6.87 -8.41 8.66
CA ASN A 296 -7.33 -8.12 10.03
C ASN A 296 -6.42 -8.76 11.09
N HIS A 297 -5.36 -9.47 10.69
CA HIS A 297 -4.47 -10.18 11.60
C HIS A 297 -5.22 -11.08 12.60
N ALA A 298 -6.29 -11.73 12.13
CA ALA A 298 -7.23 -12.46 12.98
C ALA A 298 -7.55 -13.86 12.45
N LEU A 299 -7.90 -14.75 13.38
CA LEU A 299 -8.55 -16.02 13.08
C LEU A 299 -10.03 -15.88 13.40
N ARG A 300 -10.87 -16.21 12.41
CA ARG A 300 -12.33 -16.14 12.50
C ARG A 300 -12.88 -17.56 12.43
N LYS A 301 -13.95 -17.83 13.16
CA LYS A 301 -14.74 -19.06 13.08
C LYS A 301 -16.09 -18.73 12.48
N VAL A 302 -16.47 -19.48 11.46
CA VAL A 302 -17.76 -19.43 10.79
C VAL A 302 -18.52 -20.70 11.15
N ASP A 303 -19.64 -20.54 11.84
CA ASP A 303 -20.55 -21.63 12.17
C ASP A 303 -21.70 -21.64 11.16
N LEU A 304 -21.70 -22.67 10.31
CA LEU A 304 -22.68 -22.87 9.23
C LEU A 304 -24.05 -23.29 9.74
N ALA A 305 -24.14 -23.90 10.93
CA ALA A 305 -25.40 -24.32 11.51
C ALA A 305 -26.10 -23.15 12.22
N ALA A 306 -25.35 -22.35 12.98
CA ALA A 306 -25.86 -21.19 13.69
C ALA A 306 -25.96 -19.93 12.82
N GLY A 307 -25.24 -19.88 11.69
CA GLY A 307 -25.30 -18.76 10.75
C GLY A 307 -24.53 -17.52 11.23
N ASN A 308 -23.48 -17.70 12.03
CA ASN A 308 -22.71 -16.63 12.63
C ASN A 308 -21.19 -16.77 12.46
N VAL A 309 -20.51 -15.64 12.64
CA VAL A 309 -19.06 -15.50 12.63
C VAL A 309 -18.60 -14.93 13.97
N GLU A 310 -17.53 -15.49 14.52
CA GLU A 310 -16.87 -14.99 15.73
C GLU A 310 -15.35 -14.92 15.56
N THR A 311 -14.72 -14.00 16.28
CA THR A 311 -13.26 -13.90 16.34
C THR A 311 -12.73 -14.83 17.43
N VAL A 312 -11.81 -15.74 17.05
CA VAL A 312 -11.20 -16.70 17.99
C VAL A 312 -9.79 -16.31 18.40
N ALA A 313 -9.08 -15.53 17.58
CA ALA A 313 -7.76 -14.95 17.89
C ALA A 313 -7.50 -13.70 17.05
N GLY A 314 -6.64 -12.81 17.55
CA GLY A 314 -6.36 -11.50 16.94
C GLY A 314 -7.35 -10.43 17.39
N ASN A 315 -6.94 -9.16 17.29
CA ASN A 315 -7.72 -8.00 17.75
C ASN A 315 -7.94 -6.96 16.64
N GLY A 316 -7.66 -7.30 15.37
CA GLY A 316 -7.72 -6.37 14.25
C GLY A 316 -6.43 -5.57 14.04
N GLY A 317 -5.48 -5.62 14.98
CA GLY A 317 -4.20 -4.94 14.91
C GLY A 317 -3.08 -5.88 14.47
N GLN A 318 -2.14 -5.33 13.70
CA GLN A 318 -0.87 -6.00 13.42
C GLN A 318 -0.12 -6.30 14.72
N GLY A 319 0.39 -7.52 14.84
CA GLY A 319 1.17 -8.00 15.99
C GLY A 319 2.67 -7.77 15.87
#